data_AF-A0A0F9IKU5-F1
#
_entry.id   AF-A0A0F9IKU5-F1
#
_cell.length_a   1.000
_cell.length_b   1.000
_cell.length_c   1.000
_cell.angle_alpha   90.00
_cell.angle_beta   90.00
_cell.angle_gamma   90.00
#
_symmetry.space_group_name_H-M   'P 1'
#
loop_
_entity.id
_entity.type
_entity.pdbx_description
1 polymer ?
#
loop_
_entity_poly.entity_id
_entity_poly.type
_entity_poly.pdbx_seq_one_letter_code
_entity_poly.pdbx_strand_id
1 'polypeptide(L)'
;MTDTPIPPTTLWILPPPSEGQGATLPPLLRPARSGRAAENALTLRLADGFDAAAAQEGALLLLHRSALCVIGASLGRGVAPAQALADWQAETETLIARNRRMRRRITLLDIEIARADPDATRKALSARLGRDLPQPEQGTAPPAPASTTDPMLRLAASALLASDPAARMLAAELEALSLMTEASGPDDPVTLVEKGMGHYLSGQTDDAGREVEQSLLRAQIQQLHANLEQHHAASAALRETETTARQEIAEIGAQQAAAEAALQDSRAEIDSHKTRIQSHEATIAKLRTELSELRRIAGQAGADRDRLAATLTEVEGDRDALRQEMDHAAAMLDQIYASRSWRITEPVRWARRVTLGAPR
;
A
#
# COMPACT_ATOMS: atom_id res chain seq x y z
N MET A 1 -52.47 28.99 -69.04
CA MET A 1 -52.68 28.27 -67.77
C MET A 1 -51.32 28.23 -67.08
N THR A 2 -51.08 29.15 -66.15
CA THR A 2 -49.88 29.15 -65.31
C THR A 2 -50.06 28.07 -64.26
N ASP A 3 -49.42 26.93 -64.49
CA ASP A 3 -49.37 25.82 -63.55
C ASP A 3 -48.48 26.27 -62.38
N THR A 4 -49.11 26.88 -61.37
CA THR A 4 -48.40 27.35 -60.18
C THR A 4 -47.99 26.13 -59.37
N PRO A 5 -46.68 25.78 -59.31
CA PRO A 5 -46.24 24.58 -58.64
C PRO A 5 -46.59 24.67 -57.15
N ILE A 6 -47.28 23.64 -56.64
CA ILE A 6 -47.60 23.53 -55.22
C ILE A 6 -46.28 23.48 -54.44
N PRO A 7 -46.03 24.38 -53.48
CA PRO A 7 -44.78 24.42 -52.75
C PRO A 7 -44.65 23.15 -51.88
N PRO A 8 -43.46 22.53 -51.80
CA PRO A 8 -43.25 21.28 -51.10
C PRO A 8 -43.49 21.43 -49.58
N THR A 9 -44.14 20.46 -48.96
CA THR A 9 -44.43 20.47 -47.52
C THR A 9 -43.30 19.87 -46.68
N THR A 10 -42.44 19.05 -47.29
CA THR A 10 -41.33 18.36 -46.64
C THR A 10 -40.03 18.62 -47.38
N LEU A 11 -38.97 18.95 -46.63
CA LEU A 11 -37.59 19.06 -47.11
C LEU A 11 -36.77 17.92 -46.52
N TRP A 12 -36.27 17.03 -47.38
CA TRP A 12 -35.38 15.96 -46.98
C TRP A 12 -33.93 16.42 -47.06
N ILE A 13 -33.19 16.28 -45.98
CA ILE A 13 -31.79 16.67 -45.86
C ILE A 13 -30.93 15.42 -46.01
N LEU A 14 -30.01 15.46 -46.97
CA LEU A 14 -29.00 14.42 -47.14
C LEU A 14 -27.64 14.97 -46.66
N PRO A 15 -27.01 14.34 -45.64
CA PRO A 15 -25.68 14.74 -45.20
C PRO A 15 -24.63 14.44 -46.28
N PRO A 16 -23.46 15.11 -46.23
CA PRO A 16 -22.37 14.82 -47.14
C PRO A 16 -21.92 13.34 -46.98
N PRO A 17 -21.61 12.64 -48.08
CA PRO A 17 -21.24 11.21 -48.04
C PRO A 17 -20.07 10.90 -47.09
N SER A 18 -19.14 11.85 -46.96
CA SER A 18 -17.88 11.69 -46.22
C SER A 18 -18.01 11.74 -44.68
N GLU A 19 -19.17 12.06 -44.09
CA GLU A 19 -19.31 12.22 -42.63
C GLU A 19 -20.08 11.10 -41.90
N GLY A 20 -20.69 10.15 -42.61
CA GLY A 20 -21.53 9.13 -41.99
C GLY A 20 -22.71 9.72 -41.19
N GLN A 21 -23.41 8.89 -40.42
CA GLN A 21 -24.59 9.31 -39.64
C GLN A 21 -24.28 10.32 -38.49
N GLY A 22 -23.00 10.64 -38.26
CA GLY A 22 -22.54 11.58 -37.23
C GLY A 22 -22.34 13.02 -37.70
N ALA A 23 -22.73 13.38 -38.94
CA ALA A 23 -22.51 14.70 -39.50
C ALA A 23 -23.18 15.80 -38.64
N THR A 24 -22.38 16.75 -38.15
CA THR A 24 -22.89 17.90 -37.40
C THR A 24 -23.59 18.86 -38.35
N LEU A 25 -24.91 18.70 -38.51
CA LEU A 25 -25.71 19.61 -39.33
C LEU A 25 -25.59 21.07 -38.84
N PRO A 26 -25.57 22.04 -39.76
CA PRO A 26 -25.70 23.45 -39.42
C PRO A 26 -26.89 23.68 -38.50
N PRO A 27 -26.81 24.60 -37.52
CA PRO A 27 -27.90 24.86 -36.58
C PRO A 27 -29.24 25.12 -37.26
N LEU A 28 -29.24 25.81 -38.42
CA LEU A 28 -30.43 26.14 -39.20
C LEU A 28 -31.13 24.91 -39.83
N LEU A 29 -30.43 23.78 -39.94
CA LEU A 29 -30.92 22.55 -40.57
C LEU A 29 -31.27 21.47 -39.55
N ARG A 30 -31.19 21.76 -38.24
CA ARG A 30 -31.59 20.80 -37.21
C ARG A 30 -33.11 20.70 -37.18
N PRO A 31 -33.69 19.49 -37.30
CA PRO A 31 -35.13 19.32 -37.18
C PRO A 31 -35.58 19.79 -35.78
N ALA A 32 -36.63 20.61 -35.73
CA ALA A 32 -37.16 21.14 -34.49
C ALA A 32 -37.58 19.98 -33.56
N ARG A 33 -37.19 20.05 -32.28
CA ARG A 33 -37.60 19.08 -31.26
C ARG A 33 -39.05 19.38 -30.87
N SER A 34 -40.00 18.82 -31.62
CA SER A 34 -41.42 18.69 -31.24
C SER A 34 -42.05 19.93 -30.56
N GLY A 35 -41.84 21.11 -31.14
CA GLY A 35 -42.55 22.35 -30.79
C GLY A 35 -43.63 22.63 -31.83
N ARG A 36 -44.74 23.27 -31.40
CA ARG A 36 -45.90 23.63 -32.23
C ARG A 36 -45.46 24.24 -33.58
N ALA A 37 -45.58 23.47 -34.66
CA ALA A 37 -45.27 23.96 -36.00
C ALA A 37 -46.30 25.03 -36.40
N ALA A 38 -45.84 26.19 -36.85
CA ALA A 38 -46.70 27.14 -37.54
C ALA A 38 -47.29 26.46 -38.78
N GLU A 39 -48.56 26.73 -39.12
CA GLU A 39 -49.29 26.06 -40.22
C GLU A 39 -48.61 26.17 -41.61
N ASN A 40 -47.63 27.06 -41.76
CA ASN A 40 -46.86 27.26 -43.00
C ASN A 40 -45.38 26.80 -42.94
N ALA A 41 -44.92 26.19 -41.85
CA ALA A 41 -43.52 25.81 -41.70
C ALA A 41 -43.14 24.55 -42.51
N LEU A 42 -41.96 24.58 -43.15
CA LEU A 42 -41.35 23.40 -43.79
C LEU A 42 -40.98 22.34 -42.75
N THR A 43 -41.41 21.09 -42.97
CA THR A 43 -40.95 19.97 -42.14
C THR A 43 -39.60 19.48 -42.63
N LEU A 44 -38.56 19.62 -41.79
CA LEU A 44 -37.22 19.11 -42.05
C LEU A 44 -37.12 17.63 -41.62
N ARG A 45 -36.66 16.76 -42.51
CA ARG A 45 -36.38 15.35 -42.21
C ARG A 45 -35.00 14.94 -42.70
N LEU A 46 -34.24 14.22 -41.88
CA LEU A 46 -33.01 13.59 -42.33
C LEU A 46 -33.36 12.31 -43.10
N ALA A 47 -32.73 12.09 -44.24
CA ALA A 47 -32.90 10.85 -45.00
C ALA A 47 -31.71 9.88 -44.79
N ASP A 48 -32.01 8.58 -44.77
CA ASP A 48 -31.02 7.51 -44.59
C ASP A 48 -30.15 7.26 -45.84
N GLY A 49 -30.53 7.86 -46.98
CA GLY A 49 -29.82 7.70 -48.24
C GLY A 49 -30.53 8.41 -49.39
N PHE A 50 -29.78 8.64 -50.48
CA PHE A 50 -30.29 9.38 -51.64
C PHE A 50 -31.51 8.70 -52.27
N ASP A 51 -31.45 7.38 -52.49
CA ASP A 51 -32.54 6.65 -53.17
C ASP A 51 -33.83 6.64 -52.34
N ALA A 52 -33.69 6.49 -51.01
CA ALA A 52 -34.82 6.57 -50.08
C ALA A 52 -35.47 7.96 -50.10
N ALA A 53 -34.66 9.04 -50.09
CA ALA A 53 -35.15 10.40 -50.19
C ALA A 53 -35.79 10.69 -51.55
N ALA A 54 -35.18 10.21 -52.62
CA ALA A 54 -35.62 10.43 -54.00
C ALA A 54 -36.99 9.79 -54.29
N ALA A 55 -37.28 8.66 -53.65
CA ALA A 55 -38.57 7.96 -53.74
C ALA A 55 -39.71 8.67 -53.02
N GLN A 56 -39.42 9.51 -52.01
CA GLN A 56 -40.43 10.30 -51.31
C GLN A 56 -40.85 11.51 -52.14
N GLU A 57 -42.05 12.03 -51.93
CA GLU A 57 -42.46 13.32 -52.49
C GLU A 57 -41.86 14.49 -51.68
N GLY A 58 -41.50 15.59 -52.37
CA GLY A 58 -40.97 16.80 -51.75
C GLY A 58 -39.65 17.31 -52.34
N ALA A 59 -39.12 18.38 -51.74
CA ALA A 59 -37.83 18.94 -52.08
C ALA A 59 -36.70 18.19 -51.35
N LEU A 60 -35.53 18.16 -51.98
CA LEU A 60 -34.32 17.52 -51.48
C LEU A 60 -33.24 18.58 -51.31
N LEU A 61 -32.65 18.65 -50.12
CA LEU A 61 -31.46 19.44 -49.84
C LEU A 61 -30.27 18.50 -49.75
N LEU A 62 -29.33 18.60 -50.69
CA LEU A 62 -28.08 17.85 -50.64
C LEU A 62 -26.99 18.75 -50.09
N LEU A 63 -26.43 18.35 -48.95
CA LEU A 63 -25.31 19.03 -48.35
C LEU A 63 -24.02 18.51 -48.97
N HIS A 64 -23.16 19.43 -49.39
CA HIS A 64 -21.81 19.11 -49.83
C HIS A 64 -20.82 20.02 -49.12
N ARG A 65 -19.54 19.74 -49.34
CA ARG A 65 -18.42 20.56 -48.88
C ARG A 65 -17.72 21.15 -50.08
N SER A 66 -17.08 22.29 -49.88
CA SER A 66 -16.19 22.87 -50.89
C SER A 66 -15.05 21.89 -51.21
N ALA A 67 -14.56 21.97 -52.45
CA ALA A 67 -13.44 21.15 -52.91
C ALA A 67 -12.20 21.33 -52.00
N LEU A 68 -11.94 22.57 -51.58
CA LEU A 68 -10.83 22.92 -50.68
C LEU A 68 -10.92 22.20 -49.34
N CYS A 69 -12.11 22.11 -48.76
CA CYS A 69 -12.31 21.43 -47.48
C CYS A 69 -12.18 19.91 -47.61
N VAL A 70 -12.74 19.29 -48.65
CA VAL A 70 -12.68 17.83 -48.83
C VAL A 70 -11.24 17.37 -49.11
N ILE A 71 -10.56 18.06 -50.03
CA ILE A 71 -9.18 17.74 -50.39
C ILE A 71 -8.27 18.05 -49.20
N GLY A 72 -8.40 19.23 -48.57
CA GLY A 72 -7.59 19.62 -47.42
C GLY A 72 -7.74 18.66 -46.24
N ALA A 73 -8.97 18.24 -45.90
CA ALA A 73 -9.20 17.25 -44.85
C ALA A 73 -8.59 15.87 -45.19
N SER A 74 -8.60 15.47 -46.46
CA SER A 74 -7.99 14.21 -46.91
C SER A 74 -6.47 14.26 -46.82
N LEU A 75 -5.85 15.38 -47.21
CA LEU A 75 -4.42 15.61 -47.03
C LEU A 75 -4.02 15.57 -45.54
N GLY A 76 -4.83 16.16 -44.65
CA GLY A 76 -4.59 16.12 -43.20
C GLY A 76 -4.66 14.72 -42.59
N ARG A 77 -5.35 13.78 -43.25
CA ARG A 77 -5.35 12.35 -42.90
C ARG A 77 -4.22 11.56 -43.54
N GLY A 78 -3.33 12.21 -44.29
CA GLY A 78 -2.21 11.56 -45.00
C GLY A 78 -2.59 10.89 -46.31
N VAL A 79 -3.76 11.19 -46.89
CA VAL A 79 -4.12 10.69 -48.23
C VAL A 79 -3.23 11.36 -49.28
N ALA A 80 -2.74 10.58 -50.25
CA ALA A 80 -1.90 11.10 -51.32
C ALA A 80 -2.66 12.17 -52.15
N PRO A 81 -2.01 13.28 -52.57
CA PRO A 81 -2.68 14.38 -53.27
C PRO A 81 -3.50 13.98 -54.50
N ALA A 82 -2.93 13.12 -55.35
CA ALA A 82 -3.61 12.63 -56.56
C ALA A 82 -4.85 11.79 -56.22
N GLN A 83 -4.77 10.96 -55.16
CA GLN A 83 -5.90 10.15 -54.71
C GLN A 83 -7.00 11.03 -54.10
N ALA A 84 -6.63 11.99 -53.26
CA ALA A 84 -7.58 12.92 -52.64
C ALA A 84 -8.35 13.74 -53.70
N LEU A 85 -7.67 14.17 -54.77
CA LEU A 85 -8.29 14.86 -55.89
C LEU A 85 -9.23 13.94 -56.68
N ALA A 86 -8.80 12.72 -57.01
CA ALA A 86 -9.59 11.75 -57.75
C ALA A 86 -10.85 11.30 -56.98
N ASP A 87 -10.74 11.07 -55.68
CA ASP A 87 -11.87 10.71 -54.81
C ASP A 87 -12.91 11.83 -54.79
N TRP A 88 -12.45 13.09 -54.61
CA TRP A 88 -13.33 14.25 -54.65
C TRP A 88 -14.01 14.44 -56.02
N GLN A 89 -13.28 14.23 -57.12
CA GLN A 89 -13.84 14.29 -58.47
C GLN A 89 -14.96 13.25 -58.65
N ALA A 90 -14.70 11.99 -58.31
CA ALA A 90 -15.68 10.91 -58.45
C ALA A 90 -16.95 11.15 -57.59
N GLU A 91 -16.78 11.64 -56.37
CA GLU A 91 -17.89 12.00 -55.48
C GLU A 91 -18.71 13.17 -56.06
N THR A 92 -18.03 14.20 -56.56
CA THR A 92 -18.66 15.41 -57.08
C THR A 92 -19.39 15.15 -58.40
N GLU A 93 -18.82 14.35 -59.31
CA GLU A 93 -19.50 13.90 -60.53
C GLU A 93 -20.80 13.16 -60.23
N THR A 94 -20.76 12.27 -59.24
CA THR A 94 -21.95 11.55 -58.77
C THR A 94 -23.01 12.51 -58.23
N LEU A 95 -22.61 13.51 -57.45
CA LEU A 95 -23.49 14.54 -56.89
C LEU A 95 -24.14 15.39 -58.00
N ILE A 96 -23.35 15.87 -58.96
CA ILE A 96 -23.81 16.67 -60.10
C ILE A 96 -24.76 15.85 -60.98
N ALA A 97 -24.44 14.59 -61.27
CA ALA A 97 -25.30 13.71 -62.05
C ALA A 97 -26.68 13.51 -61.39
N ARG A 98 -26.70 13.33 -60.07
CA ARG A 98 -27.94 13.26 -59.28
C ARG A 98 -28.74 14.57 -59.36
N ASN A 99 -28.09 15.71 -59.20
CA ASN A 99 -28.73 17.03 -59.34
C ASN A 99 -29.36 17.21 -60.73
N ARG A 100 -28.61 16.91 -61.80
CA ARG A 100 -29.09 17.03 -63.19
C ARG A 100 -30.35 16.20 -63.45
N ARG A 101 -30.43 14.98 -62.90
CA ARG A 101 -31.61 14.09 -63.03
C ARG A 101 -32.86 14.64 -62.36
N MET A 102 -32.72 15.37 -61.24
CA MET A 102 -33.84 15.89 -60.46
C MET A 102 -33.73 17.39 -60.18
N ARG A 103 -33.30 18.18 -61.18
CA ARG A 103 -32.95 19.61 -61.06
C ARG A 103 -34.03 20.50 -60.43
N ARG A 104 -35.31 20.10 -60.54
CA ARG A 104 -36.44 20.85 -59.98
C ARG A 104 -36.67 20.56 -58.50
N ARG A 105 -36.21 19.41 -58.02
CA ARG A 105 -36.43 18.92 -56.65
C ARG A 105 -35.19 19.08 -55.77
N ILE A 106 -33.99 19.00 -56.35
CA ILE A 106 -32.73 19.06 -55.60
C ILE A 106 -32.21 20.50 -55.53
N THR A 107 -31.87 20.93 -54.32
CA THR A 107 -31.04 22.11 -54.04
C THR A 107 -29.73 21.66 -53.43
N LEU A 108 -28.60 22.11 -53.97
CA LEU A 108 -27.28 21.87 -53.39
C LEU A 108 -26.94 23.01 -52.43
N LEU A 109 -26.33 22.68 -51.30
CA LEU A 109 -25.88 23.66 -50.32
C LEU A 109 -24.51 23.28 -49.78
N ASP A 110 -23.57 24.23 -49.83
CA ASP A 110 -22.29 24.09 -49.16
C ASP A 110 -22.47 24.24 -47.65
N ILE A 111 -22.06 23.23 -46.91
CA ILE A 111 -22.18 23.19 -45.46
C ILE A 111 -21.33 24.27 -44.77
N GLU A 112 -20.22 24.67 -45.36
CA GLU A 112 -19.33 25.68 -44.77
C GLU A 112 -19.92 27.08 -44.93
N ILE A 113 -20.54 27.38 -46.08
CA ILE A 113 -21.31 28.62 -46.28
C ILE A 113 -22.49 28.67 -45.30
N ALA A 114 -23.21 27.56 -45.16
CA ALA A 114 -24.34 27.44 -44.24
C ALA A 114 -23.94 27.64 -42.75
N ARG A 115 -22.70 27.33 -42.40
CA ARG A 115 -22.14 27.54 -41.06
C ARG A 115 -21.62 28.95 -40.86
N ALA A 116 -21.00 29.53 -41.88
CA ALA A 116 -20.42 30.87 -41.84
C ALA A 116 -21.51 31.95 -41.72
N ASP A 117 -22.59 31.82 -42.50
CA ASP A 117 -23.73 32.74 -42.46
C ASP A 117 -25.07 31.98 -42.50
N PRO A 118 -25.55 31.52 -41.33
CA PRO A 118 -26.78 30.76 -41.25
C PRO A 118 -28.01 31.59 -41.62
N ASP A 119 -28.00 32.91 -41.40
CA ASP A 119 -29.15 33.76 -41.69
C ASP A 119 -29.28 34.07 -43.18
N ALA A 120 -28.19 34.40 -43.87
CA ALA A 120 -28.22 34.56 -45.32
C ALA A 120 -28.59 33.24 -46.01
N THR A 121 -28.04 32.13 -45.54
CA THR A 121 -28.37 30.79 -46.05
C THR A 121 -29.86 30.48 -45.87
N ARG A 122 -30.41 30.75 -44.69
CA ARG A 122 -31.84 30.58 -44.41
C ARG A 122 -32.69 31.42 -45.35
N LYS A 123 -32.37 32.70 -45.54
CA LYS A 123 -33.09 33.59 -46.45
C LYS A 123 -33.06 33.09 -47.90
N ALA A 124 -31.89 32.66 -48.38
CA ALA A 124 -31.72 32.12 -49.72
C ALA A 124 -32.49 30.80 -49.92
N LEU A 125 -32.46 29.88 -48.95
CA LEU A 125 -33.22 28.64 -48.99
C LEU A 125 -34.72 28.90 -48.95
N SER A 126 -35.21 29.78 -48.08
CA SER A 126 -36.63 30.12 -48.00
C SER A 126 -37.14 30.70 -49.31
N ALA A 127 -36.36 31.61 -49.93
CA ALA A 127 -36.67 32.17 -51.24
C ALA A 127 -36.71 31.10 -52.34
N ARG A 128 -35.76 30.15 -52.32
CA ARG A 128 -35.68 29.06 -53.30
C ARG A 128 -36.84 28.06 -53.17
N LEU A 129 -37.26 27.77 -51.94
CA LEU A 129 -38.31 26.79 -51.63
C LEU A 129 -39.73 27.40 -51.65
N GLY A 130 -39.84 28.73 -51.64
CA GLY A 130 -41.12 29.44 -51.57
C GLY A 130 -41.84 29.29 -50.23
N ARG A 131 -41.10 28.97 -49.16
CA ARG A 131 -41.62 28.79 -47.79
C ARG A 131 -40.58 29.20 -46.77
N ASP A 132 -41.03 29.74 -45.66
CA ASP A 132 -40.14 30.15 -44.58
C ASP A 132 -39.60 28.93 -43.83
N LEU A 133 -38.26 28.88 -43.72
CA LEU A 133 -37.58 27.98 -42.80
C LEU A 133 -37.75 28.46 -41.35
N PRO A 134 -37.93 27.54 -40.39
CA PRO A 134 -38.04 27.89 -38.98
C PRO A 134 -36.81 28.66 -38.52
N GLN A 135 -37.03 29.71 -37.72
CA GLN A 135 -35.93 30.44 -37.11
C GLN A 135 -35.22 29.50 -36.11
N PRO A 136 -33.88 29.37 -36.17
CA PRO A 136 -33.17 28.58 -35.17
C PRO A 136 -33.50 29.14 -33.79
N GLU A 137 -33.86 28.26 -32.85
CA GLU A 137 -34.06 28.67 -31.46
C GLU A 137 -32.79 29.38 -30.99
N GLN A 138 -32.92 30.62 -30.51
CA GLN A 138 -31.83 31.44 -29.97
C GLN A 138 -31.31 30.88 -28.63
N GLY A 139 -31.18 29.56 -28.52
CA GLY A 139 -30.38 28.94 -27.49
C GLY A 139 -28.92 29.20 -27.81
N THR A 140 -28.12 29.44 -26.77
CA THR A 140 -26.66 29.56 -26.76
C THR A 140 -26.01 28.35 -27.43
N ALA A 141 -26.05 28.29 -28.75
CA ALA A 141 -25.29 27.33 -29.53
C ALA A 141 -23.82 27.70 -29.33
N PRO A 142 -22.96 26.75 -28.92
CA PRO A 142 -21.53 27.00 -28.84
C PRO A 142 -21.06 27.54 -30.20
N PRO A 143 -20.13 28.51 -30.22
CA PRO A 143 -19.59 29.05 -31.46
C PRO A 143 -19.18 27.87 -32.34
N ALA A 144 -19.68 27.85 -33.58
CA ALA A 144 -19.37 26.77 -34.51
C ALA A 144 -17.84 26.63 -34.56
N PRO A 145 -17.28 25.42 -34.43
CA PRO A 145 -15.84 25.25 -34.54
C PRO A 145 -15.40 25.86 -35.87
N ALA A 146 -14.46 26.81 -35.81
CA ALA A 146 -13.87 27.40 -37.00
C ALA A 146 -13.45 26.27 -37.95
N SER A 147 -13.68 26.46 -39.26
CA SER A 147 -13.30 25.53 -40.35
C SER A 147 -12.14 24.63 -39.93
N THR A 148 -12.42 23.35 -39.67
CA THR A 148 -11.50 22.39 -39.05
C THR A 148 -10.28 22.06 -39.92
N THR A 149 -10.26 22.53 -41.16
CA THR A 149 -9.17 22.28 -42.09
C THR A 149 -8.09 23.35 -41.93
N ASP A 150 -6.88 22.91 -41.57
CA ASP A 150 -5.67 23.73 -41.49
C ASP A 150 -5.54 24.63 -42.74
N PRO A 151 -5.35 25.96 -42.57
CA PRO A 151 -5.15 26.89 -43.69
C PRO A 151 -4.07 26.45 -44.69
N MET A 152 -2.99 25.80 -44.22
CA MET A 152 -1.93 25.27 -45.09
C MET A 152 -2.43 24.12 -45.96
N LEU A 153 -3.26 23.24 -45.41
CA LEU A 153 -3.88 22.15 -46.18
C LEU A 153 -4.92 22.67 -47.17
N ARG A 154 -5.63 23.76 -46.84
CA ARG A 154 -6.52 24.45 -47.79
C ARG A 154 -5.76 25.11 -48.93
N LEU A 155 -4.59 25.71 -48.65
CA LEU A 155 -3.72 26.27 -49.68
C LEU A 155 -3.18 25.18 -50.62
N ALA A 156 -2.74 24.05 -50.07
CA ALA A 156 -2.33 22.88 -50.84
C ALA A 156 -3.47 22.34 -51.71
N ALA A 157 -4.69 22.25 -51.16
CA ALA A 157 -5.88 21.86 -51.91
C ALA A 157 -6.20 22.84 -53.05
N SER A 158 -6.04 24.16 -52.81
CA SER A 158 -6.21 25.19 -53.84
C SER A 158 -5.21 25.03 -54.97
N ALA A 159 -3.94 24.79 -54.65
CA ALA A 159 -2.90 24.53 -55.65
C ALA A 159 -3.17 23.25 -56.47
N LEU A 160 -3.63 22.18 -55.82
CA LEU A 160 -4.01 20.94 -56.51
C LEU A 160 -5.17 21.16 -57.49
N LEU A 161 -6.23 21.84 -57.04
CA LEU A 161 -7.35 22.20 -57.92
C LEU A 161 -6.86 23.08 -59.07
N ALA A 162 -6.02 24.07 -58.82
CA ALA A 162 -5.49 24.94 -59.86
C ALA A 162 -4.70 24.17 -60.94
N SER A 163 -4.01 23.11 -60.55
CA SER A 163 -3.16 22.29 -61.43
C SER A 163 -3.94 21.38 -62.40
N ASP A 164 -5.20 21.03 -62.09
CA ASP A 164 -6.03 20.15 -62.91
C ASP A 164 -7.24 20.91 -63.51
N PRO A 165 -7.24 21.18 -64.83
CA PRO A 165 -8.33 21.86 -65.51
C PRO A 165 -9.69 21.16 -65.36
N ALA A 166 -9.74 19.83 -65.33
CA ALA A 166 -10.99 19.08 -65.22
C ALA A 166 -11.61 19.27 -63.84
N ALA A 167 -10.79 19.16 -62.78
CA ALA A 167 -11.20 19.48 -61.42
C ALA A 167 -11.70 20.93 -61.28
N ARG A 168 -11.05 21.91 -61.90
CA ARG A 168 -11.54 23.31 -61.87
C ARG A 168 -12.92 23.47 -62.50
N MET A 169 -13.13 22.85 -63.66
CA MET A 169 -14.44 22.90 -64.33
C MET A 169 -15.52 22.26 -63.48
N LEU A 170 -15.20 21.12 -62.85
CA LEU A 170 -16.12 20.41 -61.96
C LEU A 170 -16.45 21.24 -60.70
N ALA A 171 -15.45 21.90 -60.11
CA ALA A 171 -15.64 22.79 -58.97
C ALA A 171 -16.52 24.00 -59.33
N ALA A 172 -16.26 24.64 -60.48
CA ALA A 172 -17.06 25.76 -60.97
C ALA A 172 -18.51 25.33 -61.29
N GLU A 173 -18.70 24.13 -61.84
CA GLU A 173 -20.04 23.59 -62.06
C GLU A 173 -20.77 23.33 -60.74
N LEU A 174 -20.10 22.71 -59.76
CA LEU A 174 -20.66 22.46 -58.45
C LEU A 174 -21.09 23.79 -57.79
N GLU A 175 -20.23 24.81 -57.82
CA GLU A 175 -20.51 26.13 -57.28
C GLU A 175 -21.71 26.79 -57.98
N ALA A 176 -21.78 26.73 -59.31
CA ALA A 176 -22.90 27.27 -60.09
C ALA A 176 -24.24 26.56 -59.80
N LEU A 177 -24.21 25.27 -59.43
CA LEU A 177 -25.39 24.50 -59.03
C LEU A 177 -25.75 24.69 -57.55
N SER A 178 -24.84 25.25 -56.76
CA SER A 178 -25.01 25.47 -55.33
C SER A 178 -25.81 26.73 -55.05
N LEU A 179 -26.50 26.73 -53.91
CA LEU A 179 -27.19 27.92 -53.45
C LEU A 179 -26.18 29.00 -53.08
N MET A 180 -26.09 30.04 -53.89
CA MET A 180 -25.22 31.18 -53.61
C MET A 180 -25.82 32.08 -52.53
N THR A 181 -25.00 32.44 -51.54
CA THR A 181 -25.29 33.48 -50.54
C THR A 181 -24.30 34.62 -50.69
N GLU A 182 -24.66 35.84 -50.27
CA GLU A 182 -23.79 37.02 -50.34
C GLU A 182 -22.45 36.85 -49.58
N ALA A 183 -22.41 35.96 -48.59
CA ALA A 183 -21.19 35.61 -47.84
C ALA A 183 -20.23 34.67 -48.60
N SER A 184 -20.62 34.15 -49.76
CA SER A 184 -19.82 33.23 -50.58
C SER A 184 -18.86 34.01 -51.48
N GLY A 185 -17.90 34.71 -50.88
CA GLY A 185 -16.73 35.19 -51.61
C GLY A 185 -15.76 34.02 -51.86
N PRO A 186 -15.10 33.94 -53.02
CA PRO A 186 -14.00 32.99 -53.20
C PRO A 186 -12.95 33.24 -52.12
N ASP A 187 -12.43 32.19 -51.50
CA ASP A 187 -11.30 32.33 -50.57
C ASP A 187 -10.13 32.96 -51.34
N ASP A 188 -9.79 34.21 -51.01
CA ASP A 188 -8.67 34.89 -51.61
C ASP A 188 -7.37 34.14 -51.23
N PRO A 189 -6.58 33.62 -52.19
CA PRO A 189 -5.37 32.88 -51.92
C PRO A 189 -4.39 33.65 -51.02
N VAL A 190 -4.38 34.99 -51.07
CA VAL A 190 -3.55 35.82 -50.20
C VAL A 190 -3.96 35.65 -48.73
N THR A 191 -5.26 35.69 -48.44
CA THR A 191 -5.78 35.50 -47.07
C THR A 191 -5.53 34.10 -46.52
N LEU A 192 -5.50 33.07 -47.38
CA LEU A 192 -5.14 31.71 -46.98
C LEU A 192 -3.65 31.60 -46.63
N VAL A 193 -2.78 32.23 -47.41
CA VAL A 193 -1.33 32.28 -47.14
C VAL A 193 -1.05 33.01 -45.83
N GLU A 194 -1.67 34.16 -45.59
CA GLU A 194 -1.50 34.93 -44.35
C GLU A 194 -1.93 34.11 -43.11
N LYS A 195 -3.09 33.44 -43.19
CA LYS A 195 -3.56 32.56 -42.12
C LYS A 195 -2.62 31.37 -41.91
N GLY A 196 -2.16 30.72 -42.98
CA GLY A 196 -1.23 29.60 -42.90
C GLY A 196 0.11 29.97 -42.29
N MET A 197 0.69 31.09 -42.72
CA MET A 197 1.93 31.62 -42.15
C MET A 197 1.78 32.01 -40.69
N GLY A 198 0.65 32.63 -40.30
CA GLY A 198 0.36 32.96 -38.91
C GLY A 198 0.37 31.73 -38.01
N HIS A 199 -0.30 30.65 -38.44
CA HIS A 199 -0.33 29.37 -37.72
C HIS A 199 1.05 28.70 -37.64
N TYR A 200 1.84 28.74 -38.71
CA TYR A 200 3.19 28.17 -38.72
C TYR A 200 4.14 28.92 -37.76
N LEU A 201 4.08 30.25 -37.77
CA LEU A 201 4.92 31.09 -36.91
C LEU A 201 4.53 30.94 -35.43
N SER A 202 3.22 30.87 -35.11
CA SER A 202 2.79 30.58 -33.73
C SER A 202 3.18 29.17 -33.29
N GLY A 203 3.16 28.19 -34.20
CA GLY A 203 3.61 26.83 -33.90
C GLY A 203 5.10 26.77 -33.52
N GLN A 204 5.96 27.53 -34.21
CA GLN A 204 7.39 27.59 -33.87
C GLN A 204 7.65 28.16 -32.47
N THR A 205 6.90 29.19 -32.08
CA THR A 205 7.07 29.77 -30.72
C THR A 205 6.60 28.81 -29.64
N ASP A 206 5.55 28.04 -29.92
CA ASP A 206 5.03 27.04 -28.99
C ASP A 206 5.99 25.84 -28.85
N ASP A 207 6.64 25.43 -29.94
CA ASP A 207 7.62 24.33 -29.91
C ASP A 207 8.86 24.71 -29.09
N ALA A 208 9.36 25.93 -29.21
CA ALA A 208 10.43 26.43 -28.34
C ALA A 208 10.02 26.43 -26.85
N GLY A 209 8.77 26.81 -26.56
CA GLY A 209 8.22 26.74 -25.20
C GLY A 209 8.15 25.30 -24.66
N ARG A 210 7.72 24.36 -25.50
CA ARG A 210 7.64 22.93 -25.16
C ARG A 210 9.03 22.33 -24.91
N GLU A 211 10.05 22.73 -25.65
CA GLU A 211 11.42 22.24 -25.43
C GLU A 211 11.96 22.69 -24.06
N VAL A 212 11.73 23.94 -23.69
CA VAL A 212 12.11 24.46 -22.36
C VAL A 212 11.36 23.71 -21.27
N GLU A 213 10.05 23.54 -21.40
CA GLU A 213 9.24 22.78 -20.45
C GLU A 213 9.71 21.32 -20.32
N GLN A 214 9.97 20.64 -21.44
CA GLN A 214 10.51 19.28 -21.44
C GLN A 214 11.88 19.20 -20.75
N SER A 215 12.75 20.20 -20.95
CA SER A 215 14.06 20.22 -20.31
C SER A 215 13.94 20.38 -18.78
N LEU A 216 13.02 21.22 -18.33
CA LEU A 216 12.73 21.44 -16.91
C LEU A 216 12.14 20.18 -16.26
N LEU A 217 11.17 19.55 -16.91
CA LEU A 217 10.58 18.30 -16.43
C LEU A 217 11.61 17.17 -16.35
N ARG A 218 12.52 17.06 -17.33
CA ARG A 218 13.62 16.08 -17.28
C ARG A 218 14.56 16.35 -16.11
N ALA A 219 14.93 17.60 -15.87
CA ALA A 219 15.77 17.97 -14.73
C ALA A 219 15.08 17.65 -13.39
N GLN A 220 13.78 17.94 -13.28
CA GLN A 220 12.99 17.63 -12.09
C GLN A 220 12.88 16.13 -11.84
N ILE A 221 12.66 15.32 -12.89
CA ILE A 221 12.63 13.85 -12.81
C ILE A 221 13.99 13.32 -12.33
N GLN A 222 15.10 13.83 -12.86
CA GLN A 222 16.44 13.43 -12.43
C GLN A 222 16.70 13.77 -10.96
N GLN A 223 16.29 14.95 -10.51
CA GLN A 223 16.41 15.36 -9.11
C GLN A 223 15.57 14.47 -8.18
N LEU A 224 14.34 14.12 -8.59
CA LEU A 224 13.49 13.22 -7.81
C LEU A 224 14.07 11.81 -7.74
N HIS A 225 14.66 11.29 -8.82
CA HIS A 225 15.35 10.01 -8.80
C HIS A 225 16.55 10.02 -7.84
N ALA A 226 17.39 11.05 -7.88
CA ALA A 226 18.51 11.18 -6.95
C ALA A 226 18.05 11.24 -5.48
N ASN A 227 16.97 11.98 -5.20
CA ASN A 227 16.39 12.04 -3.85
C ASN A 227 15.84 10.67 -3.40
N LEU A 228 15.16 9.94 -4.30
CA LEU A 228 14.65 8.61 -3.99
C LEU A 228 15.79 7.63 -3.68
N GLU A 229 16.87 7.64 -4.47
CA GLU A 229 18.04 6.81 -4.21
C GLU A 229 18.68 7.13 -2.86
N GLN A 230 18.81 8.43 -2.52
CA GLN A 230 19.32 8.86 -1.22
C GLN A 230 18.42 8.37 -0.07
N HIS A 231 17.09 8.48 -0.20
CA HIS A 231 16.15 7.99 0.81
C HIS A 231 16.20 6.46 0.95
N HIS A 232 16.35 5.73 -0.15
CA HIS A 232 16.50 4.28 -0.12
C HIS A 232 17.80 3.86 0.59
N ALA A 233 18.92 4.51 0.30
CA ALA A 233 20.19 4.27 0.99
C ALA A 233 20.09 4.56 2.50
N ALA A 234 19.49 5.70 2.88
CA ALA A 234 19.27 6.06 4.27
C ALA A 234 18.35 5.06 5.00
N SER A 235 17.27 4.60 4.34
CA SER A 235 16.37 3.59 4.90
C SER A 235 17.05 2.23 5.08
N ALA A 236 17.91 1.83 4.15
CA ALA A 236 18.69 0.59 4.28
C ALA A 236 19.65 0.66 5.47
N ALA A 237 20.39 1.77 5.62
CA ALA A 237 21.28 1.99 6.75
C ALA A 237 20.53 1.99 8.10
N LEU A 238 19.35 2.63 8.17
CA LEU A 238 18.51 2.61 9.37
C LEU A 238 17.99 1.22 9.73
N ARG A 239 17.65 0.39 8.73
CA ARG A 239 17.22 -0.99 8.99
C ARG A 239 18.37 -1.83 9.53
N GLU A 240 19.57 -1.66 8.98
CA GLU A 240 20.76 -2.34 9.46
C GLU A 240 21.04 -1.97 10.93
N THR A 241 21.03 -0.68 11.26
CA THR A 241 21.23 -0.23 12.65
C THR A 241 20.12 -0.73 13.59
N GLU A 242 18.86 -0.77 13.14
CA GLU A 242 17.76 -1.35 13.92
C GLU A 242 17.97 -2.85 14.17
N THR A 243 18.44 -3.60 13.17
CA THR A 243 18.72 -5.04 13.34
C THR A 243 19.86 -5.29 14.32
N THR A 244 20.93 -4.51 14.25
CA THR A 244 22.05 -4.60 15.20
C THR A 244 21.60 -4.25 16.61
N ALA A 245 20.86 -3.15 16.79
CA ALA A 245 20.34 -2.76 18.11
C ALA A 245 19.41 -3.83 18.70
N ARG A 246 18.58 -4.49 17.87
CA ARG A 246 17.73 -5.61 18.33
C ARG A 246 18.53 -6.82 18.78
N GLN A 247 19.63 -7.13 18.09
CA GLN A 247 20.53 -8.21 18.49
C GLN A 247 21.21 -7.90 19.83
N GLU A 248 21.69 -6.67 20.01
CA GLU A 248 22.29 -6.22 21.28
C GLU A 248 21.28 -6.28 22.44
N ILE A 249 20.04 -5.82 22.23
CA ILE A 249 18.97 -5.92 23.25
C ILE A 249 18.70 -7.39 23.62
N ALA A 250 18.65 -8.28 22.63
CA ALA A 250 18.44 -9.71 22.88
C ALA A 250 19.61 -10.33 23.66
N GLU A 251 20.84 -9.97 23.34
CA GLU A 251 22.03 -10.42 24.05
C GLU A 251 22.05 -9.93 25.50
N ILE A 252 21.80 -8.64 25.73
CA ILE A 252 21.71 -8.07 27.08
C ILE A 252 20.59 -8.76 27.88
N GLY A 253 19.44 -9.01 27.25
CA GLY A 253 18.33 -9.74 27.88
C GLY A 253 18.72 -11.16 28.30
N ALA A 254 19.47 -11.88 27.46
CA ALA A 254 19.98 -13.21 27.79
C ALA A 254 21.02 -13.17 28.93
N GLN A 255 21.92 -12.19 28.92
CA GLN A 255 22.91 -11.98 29.98
C GLN A 255 22.22 -11.66 31.32
N GLN A 256 21.18 -10.82 31.32
CA GLN A 256 20.41 -10.50 32.51
C GLN A 256 19.71 -11.75 33.08
N ALA A 257 19.04 -12.54 32.23
CA ALA A 257 18.38 -13.77 32.67
C ALA A 257 19.38 -14.78 33.27
N ALA A 258 20.56 -14.92 32.66
CA ALA A 258 21.63 -15.76 33.19
C ALA A 258 22.15 -15.27 34.55
N ALA A 259 22.33 -13.95 34.70
CA ALA A 259 22.77 -13.35 35.96
C ALA A 259 21.71 -13.52 37.08
N GLU A 260 20.43 -13.37 36.75
CA GLU A 260 19.32 -13.59 37.69
C GLU A 260 19.26 -15.04 38.17
N ALA A 261 19.44 -16.01 37.26
CA ALA A 261 19.51 -17.43 37.60
C ALA A 261 20.69 -17.72 38.53
N ALA A 262 21.89 -17.23 38.20
CA ALA A 262 23.08 -17.41 39.05
C ALA A 262 22.92 -16.80 40.44
N LEU A 263 22.23 -15.66 40.54
CA LEU A 263 21.94 -15.00 41.80
C LEU A 263 20.91 -15.78 42.63
N GLN A 264 19.92 -16.40 41.99
CA GLN A 264 18.98 -17.31 42.65
C GLN A 264 19.68 -18.56 43.19
N ASP A 265 20.57 -19.16 42.41
CA ASP A 265 21.36 -20.33 42.81
C ASP A 265 22.23 -20.00 44.03
N SER A 266 22.96 -18.88 43.98
CA SER A 266 23.79 -18.43 45.10
C SER A 266 22.96 -18.15 46.37
N ARG A 267 21.74 -17.61 46.25
CA ARG A 267 20.82 -17.44 47.39
C ARG A 267 20.42 -18.79 47.99
N ALA A 268 20.10 -19.77 47.16
CA ALA A 268 19.75 -21.12 47.61
C ALA A 268 20.94 -21.81 48.32
N GLU A 269 22.17 -21.61 47.82
CA GLU A 269 23.39 -22.09 48.49
C GLU A 269 23.59 -21.43 49.86
N ILE A 270 23.39 -20.12 49.97
CA ILE A 270 23.48 -19.38 51.24
C ILE A 270 22.46 -19.93 52.25
N ASP A 271 21.21 -20.17 51.84
CA ASP A 271 20.18 -20.73 52.71
C ASP A 271 20.52 -22.17 53.15
N SER A 272 21.07 -22.97 52.24
CA SER A 272 21.60 -24.30 52.57
C SER A 272 22.74 -24.24 53.59
N HIS A 273 23.71 -23.34 53.40
CA HIS A 273 24.78 -23.13 54.37
C HIS A 273 24.27 -22.67 55.73
N LYS A 274 23.28 -21.78 55.75
CA LYS A 274 22.65 -21.30 56.99
C LYS A 274 21.99 -22.45 57.77
N THR A 275 21.23 -23.31 57.09
CA THR A 275 20.60 -24.47 57.74
C THR A 275 21.63 -25.48 58.26
N ARG A 276 22.72 -25.71 57.52
CA ARG A 276 23.85 -26.54 57.98
C ARG A 276 24.54 -25.97 59.22
N ILE A 277 24.77 -24.66 59.25
CA ILE A 277 25.34 -23.98 60.42
C ILE A 277 24.43 -24.18 61.63
N GLN A 278 23.12 -23.95 61.51
CA GLN A 278 22.16 -24.17 62.59
C GLN A 278 22.15 -25.61 63.10
N SER A 279 22.23 -26.60 62.20
CA SER A 279 22.35 -28.01 62.55
C SER A 279 23.64 -28.32 63.32
N HIS A 280 24.77 -27.73 62.90
CA HIS A 280 26.04 -27.89 63.59
C HIS A 280 26.02 -27.22 64.96
N GLU A 281 25.42 -26.04 65.11
CA GLU A 281 25.24 -25.36 66.39
C GLU A 281 24.41 -26.20 67.37
N ALA A 282 23.30 -26.79 66.91
CA ALA A 282 22.49 -27.71 67.72
C ALA A 282 23.29 -28.95 68.15
N THR A 283 24.10 -29.50 67.25
CA THR A 283 24.98 -30.64 67.55
C THR A 283 26.05 -30.27 68.59
N ILE A 284 26.69 -29.11 68.44
CA ILE A 284 27.67 -28.60 69.41
C ILE A 284 27.02 -28.40 70.78
N ALA A 285 25.82 -27.84 70.83
CA ALA A 285 25.07 -27.68 72.08
C ALA A 285 24.81 -29.03 72.76
N LYS A 286 24.34 -30.04 72.01
CA LYS A 286 24.14 -31.40 72.51
C LYS A 286 25.43 -32.01 73.06
N LEU A 287 26.51 -31.98 72.28
CA LEU A 287 27.82 -32.51 72.71
C LEU A 287 28.34 -31.80 73.97
N ARG A 288 28.11 -30.49 74.12
CA ARG A 288 28.47 -29.76 75.34
C ARG A 288 27.69 -30.26 76.56
N THR A 289 26.40 -30.53 76.41
CA THR A 289 25.59 -31.10 77.50
C THR A 289 26.06 -32.50 77.88
N GLU A 290 26.30 -33.38 76.90
CA GLU A 290 26.84 -34.74 77.13
C GLU A 290 28.20 -34.70 77.82
N LEU A 291 29.10 -33.80 77.39
CA LEU A 291 30.41 -33.63 78.00
C LEU A 291 30.30 -33.14 79.46
N SER A 292 29.37 -32.22 79.74
CA SER A 292 29.13 -31.75 81.11
C SER A 292 28.61 -32.88 82.02
N GLU A 293 27.75 -33.74 81.49
CA GLU A 293 27.20 -34.89 82.21
C GLU A 293 28.26 -35.96 82.45
N LEU A 294 29.09 -36.28 81.45
CA LEU A 294 30.23 -37.18 81.63
C LEU A 294 31.24 -36.65 82.65
N ARG A 295 31.51 -35.34 82.67
CA ARG A 295 32.35 -34.73 83.71
C ARG A 295 31.76 -34.89 85.10
N ARG A 296 30.43 -34.73 85.23
CA ARG A 296 29.71 -34.92 86.51
C ARG A 296 29.81 -36.37 86.98
N ILE A 297 29.57 -37.34 86.09
CA ILE A 297 29.68 -38.78 86.39
C ILE A 297 31.11 -39.14 86.77
N ALA A 298 32.11 -38.68 86.02
CA ALA A 298 33.52 -38.93 86.32
C ALA A 298 33.92 -38.34 87.68
N GLY A 299 33.43 -37.14 88.01
CA GLY A 299 33.64 -36.52 89.32
C GLY A 299 33.01 -37.33 90.47
N GLN A 300 31.79 -37.83 90.29
CA GLN A 300 31.13 -38.72 91.26
C GLN A 300 31.88 -40.02 91.45
N ALA A 301 32.26 -40.69 90.36
CA ALA A 301 33.06 -41.91 90.41
C ALA A 301 34.41 -41.70 91.10
N GLY A 302 35.04 -40.53 90.90
CA GLY A 302 36.24 -40.12 91.63
C GLY A 302 36.01 -40.00 93.14
N ALA A 303 34.96 -39.29 93.55
CA ALA A 303 34.60 -39.14 94.96
C ALA A 303 34.24 -40.47 95.63
N ASP A 304 33.52 -41.35 94.92
CA ASP A 304 33.19 -42.70 95.40
C ASP A 304 34.44 -43.56 95.56
N ARG A 305 35.39 -43.47 94.63
CA ARG A 305 36.69 -44.13 94.73
C ARG A 305 37.47 -43.65 95.96
N ASP A 306 37.52 -42.34 96.19
CA ASP A 306 38.22 -41.76 97.35
C ASP A 306 37.56 -42.21 98.66
N ARG A 307 36.24 -42.25 98.70
CA ARG A 307 35.48 -42.76 99.85
C ARG A 307 35.77 -44.24 100.11
N LEU A 308 35.75 -45.08 99.08
CA LEU A 308 36.08 -46.50 99.20
C LEU A 308 37.52 -46.72 99.66
N ALA A 309 38.47 -45.92 99.15
CA ALA A 309 39.87 -45.96 99.59
C ALA A 309 40.02 -45.59 101.08
N ALA A 310 39.29 -44.57 101.55
CA ALA A 310 39.26 -44.20 102.96
C ALA A 310 38.69 -45.34 103.84
N THR A 311 37.55 -45.92 103.45
CA THR A 311 36.97 -47.07 104.17
C THR A 311 37.87 -48.29 104.16
N LEU A 312 38.61 -48.52 103.07
CA LEU A 312 39.58 -49.62 103.00
C LEU A 312 40.71 -49.39 104.01
N THR A 313 41.24 -48.17 104.08
CA THR A 313 42.28 -47.79 105.05
C THR A 313 41.80 -47.96 106.50
N GLU A 314 40.55 -47.58 106.78
CA GLU A 314 39.91 -47.77 108.07
C GLU A 314 39.78 -49.25 108.43
N VAL A 315 39.25 -50.08 107.53
CA VAL A 315 39.13 -51.53 107.72
C VAL A 315 40.49 -52.22 107.86
N GLU A 316 41.52 -51.77 107.13
CA GLU A 316 42.88 -52.26 107.28
C GLU A 316 43.46 -51.89 108.65
N GLY A 317 43.20 -50.68 109.15
CA GLY A 317 43.56 -50.25 110.50
C GLY A 317 42.87 -51.07 111.58
N ASP A 318 41.55 -51.28 111.46
CA ASP A 318 40.77 -52.12 112.38
C ASP A 318 41.27 -53.57 112.39
N ARG A 319 41.57 -54.13 111.21
CA ARG A 319 42.16 -55.47 111.08
C ARG A 319 43.49 -55.56 111.80
N ASP A 320 44.36 -54.58 111.63
CA ASP A 320 45.69 -54.58 112.25
C ASP A 320 45.59 -54.39 113.78
N ALA A 321 44.65 -53.58 114.26
CA ALA A 321 44.34 -53.44 115.68
C ALA A 321 43.82 -54.76 116.29
N LEU A 322 42.82 -55.39 115.65
CA LEU A 322 42.32 -56.71 116.03
C LEU A 322 43.44 -57.77 116.03
N ARG A 323 44.36 -57.70 115.07
CA ARG A 323 45.51 -58.60 115.01
C ARG A 323 46.46 -58.36 116.18
N GLN A 324 46.76 -57.11 116.53
CA GLN A 324 47.56 -56.79 117.71
C GLN A 324 46.89 -57.23 119.01
N GLU A 325 45.58 -57.07 119.13
CA GLU A 325 44.81 -57.58 120.28
C GLU A 325 44.87 -59.10 120.38
N MET A 326 44.75 -59.82 119.25
CA MET A 326 44.92 -61.27 119.19
C MET A 326 46.33 -61.71 119.57
N ASP A 327 47.36 -61.03 119.06
CA ASP A 327 48.76 -61.30 119.42
C ASP A 327 49.02 -61.01 120.90
N HIS A 328 48.45 -59.94 121.45
CA HIS A 328 48.54 -59.60 122.87
C HIS A 328 47.80 -60.62 123.74
N ALA A 329 46.58 -61.02 123.35
CA ALA A 329 45.81 -62.05 124.04
C ALA A 329 46.54 -63.41 124.00
N ALA A 330 47.16 -63.75 122.86
CA ALA A 330 48.00 -64.94 122.73
C ALA A 330 49.23 -64.85 123.66
N ALA A 331 49.92 -63.72 123.70
CA ALA A 331 51.05 -63.51 124.60
C ALA A 331 50.63 -63.56 126.09
N MET A 332 49.47 -62.99 126.45
CA MET A 332 48.92 -63.10 127.81
C MET A 332 48.60 -64.55 128.17
N LEU A 333 47.98 -65.30 127.26
CA LEU A 333 47.74 -66.73 127.45
C LEU A 333 49.06 -67.47 127.66
N ASP A 334 50.06 -67.24 126.82
CA ASP A 334 51.38 -67.83 126.96
C ASP A 334 52.06 -67.42 128.27
N GLN A 335 51.89 -66.18 128.75
CA GLN A 335 52.39 -65.73 130.04
C GLN A 335 51.68 -66.41 131.22
N ILE A 336 50.35 -66.60 131.17
CA ILE A 336 49.60 -67.40 132.14
C ILE A 336 50.09 -68.86 132.11
N TYR A 337 50.35 -69.41 130.92
CA TYR A 337 50.96 -70.73 130.74
C TYR A 337 52.47 -70.78 131.07
N ALA A 338 53.16 -69.67 131.25
CA ALA A 338 54.57 -69.61 131.67
C ALA A 338 54.74 -69.24 133.16
N SER A 339 53.71 -68.68 133.78
CA SER A 339 53.65 -68.33 135.21
C SER A 339 53.89 -69.55 136.10
N ARG A 340 54.80 -69.38 137.08
CA ARG A 340 55.28 -70.41 138.02
C ARG A 340 54.37 -70.65 139.23
N SER A 341 53.15 -70.10 139.27
CA SER A 341 52.15 -70.50 140.29
C SER A 341 51.48 -71.84 139.92
N TRP A 342 52.24 -72.92 140.15
CA TRP A 342 51.89 -74.31 139.85
C TRP A 342 50.49 -74.76 140.34
N ARG A 343 49.93 -74.12 141.38
CA ARG A 343 48.67 -74.54 142.01
C ARG A 343 47.37 -74.13 141.31
N ILE A 344 47.39 -73.18 140.37
CA ILE A 344 46.14 -72.65 139.77
C ILE A 344 46.00 -72.97 138.27
N THR A 345 47.09 -73.23 137.55
CA THR A 345 47.05 -73.49 136.08
C THR A 345 47.05 -74.98 135.68
N GLU A 346 47.10 -75.90 136.64
CA GLU A 346 47.18 -77.36 136.39
C GLU A 346 45.96 -77.93 135.62
N PRO A 347 44.69 -77.60 135.95
CA PRO A 347 43.54 -78.16 135.25
C PRO A 347 43.46 -77.70 133.78
N VAL A 348 43.87 -76.46 133.51
CA VAL A 348 43.80 -75.84 132.18
C VAL A 348 44.91 -76.37 131.25
N ARG A 349 46.11 -76.64 131.78
CA ARG A 349 47.21 -77.28 131.03
C ARG A 349 46.92 -78.73 130.66
N TRP A 350 46.12 -79.44 131.46
CA TRP A 350 45.63 -80.78 131.11
C TRP A 350 44.63 -80.70 129.95
N ALA A 351 43.64 -79.80 130.02
CA ALA A 351 42.62 -79.65 128.99
C ALA A 351 43.20 -79.30 127.61
N ARG A 352 44.15 -78.34 127.53
CA ARG A 352 44.82 -77.98 126.25
C ARG A 352 45.58 -79.15 125.63
N ARG A 353 46.20 -80.00 126.47
CA ARG A 353 46.94 -81.19 126.01
C ARG A 353 46.02 -82.26 125.43
N VAL A 354 44.77 -82.30 125.89
CA VAL A 354 43.74 -83.23 125.40
C VAL A 354 43.05 -82.70 124.15
N THR A 355 42.90 -81.38 123.98
CA THR A 355 42.11 -80.79 122.88
C THR A 355 42.91 -80.29 121.67
N LEU A 356 44.17 -79.86 121.83
CA LEU A 356 44.97 -79.25 120.75
C LEU A 356 46.03 -80.18 120.12
N GLY A 357 46.04 -81.48 120.46
CA GLY A 357 46.73 -82.53 119.71
C GLY A 357 48.10 -82.15 119.14
N ALA A 358 49.09 -81.89 120.00
CA ALA A 358 50.46 -81.65 119.55
C ALA A 358 51.18 -83.00 119.31
N PRO A 359 51.66 -83.30 118.09
CA PRO A 359 52.60 -84.39 117.85
C PRO A 359 54.02 -83.98 118.26
N ARG A 360 54.83 -84.99 118.55
CA ARG A 360 56.23 -84.91 119.03
C ARG A 360 57.13 -84.02 118.18
#